data_AF-A0A803LX54-F1
#
_entry.id   AF-A0A803LX54-F1
#
_cell.length_a   1.000
_cell.length_b   1.000
_cell.length_c   1.000
_cell.angle_alpha   90.00
_cell.angle_beta   90.00
_cell.angle_gamma   90.00
#
_symmetry.space_group_name_H-M   'P 1'
#
loop_
_entity.id
_entity.type
_entity.pdbx_description
1 polymer ?
#
loop_
_entity_poly.entity_id
_entity_poly.type
_entity_poly.pdbx_seq_one_letter_code
_entity_poly.pdbx_strand_id
1 'polypeptide(L)' 'MANNNIPPQLAKEQVMFMAEKEMEYRVELFNKLTQTCFRKCTDKSYKESELNMAENSCIDRCVSKYWQGGGDARMV' A
#
# COMPACT_ATOMS: atom_id res chain seq x y z
N MET A 1 13.09 -29.60 18.00
CA MET A 1 13.45 -28.30 18.59
C MET A 1 14.63 -27.76 17.79
N ALA A 2 14.48 -26.64 17.06
CA ALA A 2 15.55 -26.10 16.23
C ALA A 2 16.59 -25.39 17.12
N ASN A 3 17.82 -25.87 17.08
CA ASN A 3 18.97 -25.34 17.82
C ASN A 3 19.47 -24.07 17.12
N ASN A 4 19.06 -22.89 17.61
CA ASN A 4 19.43 -21.59 17.05
C ASN A 4 20.78 -21.11 17.59
N ASN A 5 21.88 -21.69 17.11
CA ASN A 5 23.22 -21.14 17.28
C ASN A 5 23.58 -20.19 16.12
N ILE A 6 22.76 -19.17 15.88
CA ILE A 6 23.09 -18.10 14.94
C ILE A 6 23.94 -17.06 15.71
N PRO A 7 25.17 -16.75 15.27
CA PRO A 7 25.97 -15.71 15.91
C PRO A 7 25.19 -14.37 15.88
N PRO A 8 25.09 -13.64 17.01
CA PRO A 8 24.20 -12.48 17.17
C PRO A 8 24.45 -11.34 16.17
N GLN A 9 25.63 -11.31 15.54
CA GLN A 9 25.97 -10.37 14.48
C GLN A 9 25.27 -10.70 13.14
N LEU A 10 25.18 -11.98 12.78
CA LEU A 10 24.49 -12.43 11.57
C LEU A 10 22.97 -12.29 11.70
N ALA A 11 22.44 -12.44 12.92
CA ALA A 11 21.03 -12.21 13.22
C ALA A 11 20.64 -10.72 13.12
N LYS A 12 21.51 -9.80 13.59
CA LYS A 12 21.26 -8.35 13.47
C LYS A 12 21.19 -7.90 12.01
N GLU A 13 22.11 -8.37 11.18
CA GLU A 13 22.12 -8.00 9.76
C GLU A 13 20.89 -8.53 9.00
N GLN A 14 20.45 -9.75 9.30
CA GLN A 14 19.18 -10.28 8.78
C GLN A 14 17.96 -9.51 9.28
N VAL A 15 17.92 -9.11 10.55
CA VAL A 15 16.81 -8.32 11.12
C VAL A 15 16.73 -6.93 10.48
N MET A 16 17.88 -6.27 10.26
CA MET A 16 17.91 -4.96 9.60
C MET A 16 17.49 -5.08 8.13
N PHE A 17 17.98 -6.10 7.43
CA PHE A 17 17.57 -6.38 6.04
C PHE A 17 16.07 -6.64 5.92
N MET A 18 15.48 -7.42 6.85
CA MET A 18 14.04 -7.63 6.90
C MET A 18 13.27 -6.34 7.17
N ALA A 19 13.72 -5.51 8.11
CA ALA A 19 13.09 -4.23 8.43
C ALA A 19 13.11 -3.25 7.24
N GLU A 20 14.23 -3.19 6.50
CA GLU A 20 14.33 -2.41 5.27
C GLU A 20 13.34 -2.89 4.21
N LYS A 21 13.23 -4.21 4.01
CA LYS A 21 12.29 -4.79 3.04
C LYS A 21 10.83 -4.52 3.40
N GLU A 22 10.47 -4.57 4.68
CA GLU A 22 9.12 -4.19 5.12
C GLU A 22 8.82 -2.72 4.83
N MET A 23 9.79 -1.82 5.00
CA MET A 23 9.63 -0.40 4.73
C MET A 23 9.47 -0.14 3.23
N GLU A 24 10.32 -0.73 2.39
CA GLU A 24 10.21 -0.65 0.92
C GLU A 24 8.83 -1.12 0.44
N TYR A 25 8.36 -2.26 0.96
CA TYR A 25 7.04 -2.78 0.63
C TYR A 25 5.91 -1.84 1.01
N ARG A 26 5.97 -1.21 2.20
CA ARG A 26 4.94 -0.24 2.64
C ARG A 26 4.89 0.98 1.73
N VAL A 27 6.04 1.46 1.25
CA VAL A 27 6.11 2.59 0.32
C VAL A 27 5.53 2.21 -1.03
N GLU A 28 5.89 1.05 -1.58
CA GLU A 28 5.34 0.56 -2.85
C GLU A 28 3.81 0.38 -2.76
N LEU A 29 3.34 -0.20 -1.66
CA LEU A 29 1.93 -0.39 -1.38
C LEU A 29 1.16 0.94 -1.36
N PHE A 30 1.69 1.93 -0.64
CA PHE A 30 1.08 3.25 -0.54
C PHE A 30 1.02 3.95 -1.91
N ASN A 31 2.09 3.86 -2.71
CA ASN A 31 2.13 4.44 -4.04
C ASN A 31 1.09 3.80 -4.97
N LYS A 32 0.98 2.46 -4.98
CA LYS A 32 -0.03 1.76 -5.77
C LYS A 32 -1.45 2.05 -5.32
N LEU A 33 -1.70 2.07 -4.01
CA LEU A 33 -2.99 2.43 -3.41
C LEU A 33 -3.42 3.83 -3.87
N THR A 34 -2.55 4.82 -3.67
CA THR A 34 -2.82 6.22 -3.98
C THR A 34 -3.12 6.41 -5.46
N GLN A 35 -2.27 5.87 -6.36
CA GLN A 35 -2.50 5.97 -7.80
C GLN A 35 -3.80 5.28 -8.25
N THR A 36 -4.11 4.11 -7.66
CA THR A 36 -5.32 3.36 -8.00
C THR A 36 -6.57 4.12 -7.60
N CYS A 37 -6.63 4.60 -6.35
CA CYS A 37 -7.82 5.29 -5.86
C CYS A 37 -7.97 6.68 -6.45
N PHE A 38 -6.88 7.41 -6.69
CA PHE A 38 -6.92 8.67 -7.43
C PHE A 38 -7.53 8.44 -8.82
N ARG A 39 -6.98 7.51 -9.62
CA ARG A 39 -7.52 7.21 -10.97
C ARG A 39 -8.99 6.76 -10.98
N LYS A 40 -9.45 6.08 -9.92
CA LYS A 40 -10.83 5.57 -9.83
C LYS A 40 -11.83 6.61 -9.32
N CYS A 41 -11.39 7.53 -8.46
CA CYS A 41 -12.30 8.38 -7.70
C CYS A 41 -12.23 9.86 -8.05
N THR A 42 -11.15 10.35 -8.66
CA THR A 42 -11.05 11.77 -9.08
C THR A 42 -11.37 11.93 -10.56
N ASP A 43 -12.19 12.92 -10.89
CA ASP A 43 -12.54 13.23 -12.28
C ASP A 43 -11.35 13.87 -13.02
N LYS A 44 -11.09 13.43 -14.26
CA LYS A 44 -10.03 13.98 -15.14
C LYS A 44 -10.32 15.41 -15.60
N SER A 45 -11.56 15.86 -15.47
CA SER A 45 -11.95 17.23 -15.82
C SER A 45 -11.55 18.26 -14.76
N TYR A 46 -11.06 17.82 -13.59
CA TYR A 46 -10.51 18.65 -12.50
C TYR A 46 -11.22 19.99 -12.32
N LYS A 47 -12.55 19.93 -12.15
CA LYS A 47 -13.42 21.11 -12.12
C LYS A 47 -13.14 22.00 -10.91
N GLU A 48 -12.68 21.41 -9.82
CA GLU A 48 -12.40 22.07 -8.54
C GLU A 48 -11.11 21.51 -7.94
N SER A 49 -10.39 22.34 -7.18
CA SER A 49 -9.13 21.96 -6.54
C SER A 49 -9.32 21.12 -5.26
N GLU A 50 -10.54 21.11 -4.72
CA GLU A 50 -10.87 20.37 -3.50
C GLU A 50 -11.70 19.12 -3.83
N LEU A 51 -11.49 18.07 -3.05
CA LEU A 51 -12.26 16.84 -3.18
C LEU A 51 -13.69 17.08 -2.73
N ASN A 52 -14.65 16.83 -3.62
CA ASN A 52 -16.05 16.90 -3.25
C ASN A 52 -16.46 15.70 -2.37
N MET A 53 -17.65 15.77 -1.75
CA MET A 53 -18.13 14.71 -0.85
C MET A 53 -18.26 13.34 -1.54
N ALA A 54 -18.56 13.32 -2.85
CA ALA A 54 -18.65 12.08 -3.63
C ALA A 54 -17.25 11.46 -3.84
N GLU A 55 -16.23 12.28 -4.14
CA GLU A 55 -14.85 11.83 -4.30
C GLU A 55 -14.26 11.31 -2.99
N ASN A 56 -14.46 12.04 -1.88
CA ASN A 56 -14.05 11.60 -0.54
C ASN A 56 -14.67 10.24 -0.17
N SER A 57 -15.99 10.10 -0.31
CA SER A 57 -16.66 8.83 -0.03
C SER A 57 -16.27 7.70 -0.99
N CYS A 58 -15.85 8.03 -2.22
CA CYS A 58 -15.31 7.05 -3.17
C CYS A 58 -13.94 6.55 -2.69
N ILE A 59 -13.05 7.45 -2.27
CA ILE A 59 -11.69 7.12 -1.80
C ILE A 59 -11.77 6.15 -0.62
N ASP A 60 -12.61 6.39 0.38
CA ASP A 60 -12.76 5.50 1.54
C ASP A 60 -13.17 4.07 1.13
N ARG A 61 -14.14 3.97 0.22
CA ARG A 61 -14.60 2.70 -0.35
C ARG A 61 -13.53 2.03 -1.20
N CYS A 62 -12.76 2.81 -1.96
CA CYS A 62 -11.66 2.31 -2.78
C CYS A 62 -10.57 1.69 -1.91
N VAL A 63 -10.14 2.39 -0.86
CA VAL A 63 -9.14 1.91 0.09
C VAL A 63 -9.62 0.61 0.73
N SER A 64 -10.85 0.57 1.25
CA SER A 64 -11.43 -0.66 1.83
C SER A 64 -11.39 -1.84 0.85
N LYS A 65 -11.77 -1.63 -0.42
CA LYS A 65 -11.74 -2.67 -1.45
C LYS A 65 -10.31 -3.12 -1.79
N TYR A 66 -9.35 -2.18 -1.82
CA TYR A 66 -7.96 -2.48 -2.12
C TYR A 66 -7.35 -3.45 -1.09
N TRP A 67 -7.66 -3.26 0.20
CA TRP A 67 -7.21 -4.15 1.28
C TRP A 67 -7.92 -5.50 1.31
N GLN A 68 -9.19 -5.57 0.89
CA GLN A 68 -10.03 -6.76 1.05
C GLN A 68 -9.77 -7.88 0.03
N GLY A 69 -9.24 -7.60 -1.17
CA GLY A 69 -9.15 -8.69 -2.15
C GLY A 69 -8.70 -8.35 -3.56
N GLY A 70 -7.77 -7.41 -3.75
CA GLY A 70 -7.11 -7.31 -5.05
C GLY A 70 -6.49 -5.95 -5.32
N GLY A 71 -5.23 -5.80 -4.94
CA GLY A 71 -4.32 -4.94 -5.68
C GLY A 71 -4.24 -5.47 -7.12
N ASP A 72 -5.01 -4.87 -8.00
CA ASP A 72 -5.04 -5.04 -9.47
C ASP A 72 -5.09 -6.50 -10.00
N ALA A 73 -6.30 -7.00 -10.30
CA ALA A 73 -6.49 -8.10 -11.26
C ALA A 73 -7.92 -8.27 -11.82
N ARG A 74 -8.97 -7.64 -11.26
CA ARG A 74 -10.33 -7.81 -11.77
C ARG A 74 -11.23 -6.60 -11.52
N MET A 75 -10.99 -5.53 -12.25
CA MET A 75 -12.02 -4.53 -12.56
C MET A 75 -11.74 -3.91 -13.94
N VAL A 76 -11.66 -4.80 -14.93
CA VAL A 76 -11.89 -4.52 -16.35
C VAL A 76 -13.16 -5.29 -16.72
#